data_AF-A0A7J2PYJ3-F1
#
_entry.id   AF-A0A7J2PYJ3-F1
#
_cell.length_a   1.000
_cell.length_b   1.000
_cell.length_c   1.000
_cell.angle_alpha   90.00
_cell.angle_beta   90.00
_cell.angle_gamma   90.00
#
_symmetry.space_group_name_H-M   'P 1'
#
loop_
_entity.id
_entity.type
_entity.pdbx_description
1 polymer ?
#
loop_
_entity_poly.entity_id
_entity_poly.type
_entity_poly.pdbx_seq_one_letter_code
_entity_poly.pdbx_strand_id
1 'polypeptide(L)'
;GLVGETGCGKSVTALSLLQLVRAPGKIIEGSVIFKGEELLKLKEKEMREKRGKDITMIFQDPLNSLNPVFSVGKQISEVFKLHQDTELRKELDNRKLERFRRKKEIKVLKKALKDKNNPLTEEEIREINAKKQKFKKETGHIPNIEDVALDKSEEIIKEVGIPDARGILNRYPHELSGGMRQRVMIAMALSCNPALLIADEPTTALDVTIQAQILDMMVDLRERFKTSILLITHDLGIIAEMCDRVAVMYSGNIVEYATAEDLFKNPRHPYTKGLIGAIPSIEKKDQKLETIRGMVPNLIYPPSGCRFHPRCDYRMEICDKVKPPLTEISVRYFVACHLFDPKYKNSPKYEWKEKEGKVLYKL
;
A
#
# COMPACT_ATOMS: atom_id res chain seq x y z
N GLY A 1 -7.88 3.70 -5.88
CA GLY A 1 -7.23 2.79 -6.84
C GLY A 1 -6.67 3.54 -8.03
N LEU A 2 -5.54 3.08 -8.56
CA LEU A 2 -4.96 3.49 -9.82
C LEU A 2 -4.83 2.25 -10.72
N VAL A 3 -5.49 2.27 -11.88
CA VAL A 3 -5.62 1.10 -12.77
C VAL A 3 -5.27 1.43 -14.21
N GLY A 4 -4.84 0.44 -14.96
CA GLY A 4 -4.49 0.56 -16.38
C GLY A 4 -3.64 -0.61 -16.86
N GLU A 5 -3.43 -0.71 -18.17
CA GLU A 5 -2.60 -1.76 -18.79
C GLU A 5 -1.16 -1.74 -18.26
N THR A 6 -0.46 -2.87 -18.36
CA THR A 6 0.96 -2.98 -17.99
C THR A 6 1.79 -1.96 -18.77
N GLY A 7 2.75 -1.32 -18.10
CA GLY A 7 3.61 -0.31 -18.72
C GLY A 7 2.95 1.05 -18.95
N CYS A 8 1.73 1.31 -18.47
CA CYS A 8 1.10 2.62 -18.65
C CYS A 8 1.61 3.74 -17.72
N GLY A 9 2.52 3.45 -16.78
CA GLY A 9 3.16 4.43 -15.89
C GLY A 9 2.66 4.44 -14.43
N LYS A 10 1.88 3.44 -14.01
CA LYS A 10 1.32 3.37 -12.63
C LYS A 10 2.39 3.37 -11.54
N SER A 11 3.35 2.43 -11.63
CA SER A 11 4.46 2.31 -10.68
C SER A 11 5.37 3.54 -10.71
N VAL A 12 5.62 4.12 -11.90
CA VAL A 12 6.40 5.36 -12.02
C VAL A 12 5.70 6.53 -11.32
N THR A 13 4.37 6.56 -11.35
CA THR A 13 3.57 7.57 -10.62
C THR A 13 3.78 7.41 -9.11
N ALA A 14 3.68 6.19 -8.59
CA ALA A 14 3.95 5.89 -7.18
C ALA A 14 5.36 6.32 -6.74
N LEU A 15 6.37 5.96 -7.54
CA LEU A 15 7.76 6.32 -7.30
C LEU A 15 7.97 7.83 -7.39
N SER A 16 7.26 8.53 -8.27
CA SER A 16 7.33 10.00 -8.40
C SER A 16 6.77 10.69 -7.17
N LEU A 17 5.65 10.21 -6.61
CA LEU A 17 5.07 10.74 -5.35
C LEU A 17 6.07 10.66 -4.19
N LEU A 18 6.88 9.60 -4.17
CA LEU A 18 7.89 9.38 -3.13
C LEU A 18 9.28 9.91 -3.48
N GLN A 19 9.48 10.56 -4.64
CA GLN A 19 10.80 10.93 -5.16
C GLN A 19 11.80 9.75 -5.21
N LEU A 20 11.33 8.56 -5.58
CA LEU A 20 12.13 7.33 -5.73
C LEU A 20 12.42 6.99 -7.21
N VAL A 21 12.14 7.90 -8.13
CA VAL A 21 12.43 7.73 -9.56
C VAL A 21 13.95 7.61 -9.74
N ARG A 22 14.39 6.48 -10.28
CA ARG A 22 15.82 6.21 -10.52
C ARG A 22 16.30 6.92 -11.79
N ALA A 23 17.56 7.33 -11.80
CA ALA A 23 18.22 7.82 -13.01
C ALA A 23 18.13 6.76 -14.12
N PRO A 24 17.91 7.16 -15.39
CA PRO A 24 17.92 8.53 -15.92
C PRO A 24 16.60 9.31 -15.76
N GLY A 25 15.55 8.72 -15.15
CA GLY A 25 14.26 9.37 -14.95
C GLY A 25 14.35 10.58 -14.02
N LYS A 26 13.54 11.60 -14.29
CA LYS A 26 13.45 12.84 -13.49
C LYS A 26 12.01 13.32 -13.41
N ILE A 27 11.67 13.97 -12.29
CA ILE A 27 10.43 14.72 -12.14
C ILE A 27 10.68 16.10 -12.73
N ILE A 28 10.02 16.42 -13.83
CA ILE A 28 10.26 17.66 -14.60
C ILE A 28 9.45 18.82 -14.01
N GLU A 29 8.19 18.57 -13.68
CA GLU A 29 7.23 19.57 -13.19
C GLU A 29 6.15 18.90 -12.33
N GLY A 30 5.36 19.71 -11.64
CA GLY A 30 4.23 19.28 -10.83
C GLY A 30 4.34 19.69 -9.36
N SER A 31 3.37 19.22 -8.58
CA SER A 31 3.25 19.47 -7.14
C SER A 31 2.72 18.21 -6.46
N VAL A 32 3.28 17.84 -5.32
CA VAL A 32 2.79 16.72 -4.50
C VAL A 32 2.58 17.23 -3.08
N ILE A 33 1.32 17.49 -2.73
CA ILE A 33 0.96 18.03 -1.42
C ILE A 33 0.52 16.89 -0.50
N PHE A 34 1.20 16.72 0.63
CA PHE A 34 0.86 15.74 1.65
C PHE A 34 0.72 16.42 3.02
N LYS A 35 -0.47 16.29 3.64
CA LYS A 35 -0.80 16.97 4.91
C LYS A 35 -0.48 18.48 4.91
N GLY A 36 -0.68 19.15 3.76
CA GLY A 36 -0.40 20.58 3.59
C GLY A 36 1.05 20.94 3.23
N GLU A 37 1.94 19.95 3.15
CA GLU A 37 3.36 20.15 2.85
C GLU A 37 3.67 19.75 1.40
N GLU A 38 4.43 20.58 0.68
CA GLU A 38 4.86 20.30 -0.70
C GLU A 38 6.09 19.39 -0.71
N LEU A 39 5.88 18.11 -1.04
CA LEU A 39 6.93 17.09 -0.99
C LEU A 39 8.03 17.34 -2.01
N LEU A 40 7.73 17.80 -3.23
CA LEU A 40 8.76 17.95 -4.28
C LEU A 40 9.81 19.02 -3.98
N LYS A 41 9.58 19.87 -2.98
CA LYS A 41 10.53 20.89 -2.51
C LYS A 41 11.44 20.41 -1.38
N LEU A 42 11.15 19.25 -0.79
CA LEU A 42 11.91 18.69 0.32
C LEU A 42 13.25 18.12 -0.15
N LYS A 43 14.29 18.32 0.67
CA LYS A 43 15.58 17.66 0.48
C LYS A 43 15.49 16.19 0.88
N GLU A 44 16.43 15.37 0.41
CA GLU A 44 16.45 13.92 0.68
C GLU A 44 16.40 13.58 2.19
N LYS A 45 17.04 14.39 3.04
CA LYS A 45 16.98 14.21 4.50
C LYS A 45 15.55 14.37 5.05
N GLU A 46 14.82 15.38 4.59
CA GLU A 46 13.45 15.66 5.02
C GLU A 46 12.47 14.62 4.44
N MET A 47 12.65 14.25 3.16
CA MET A 47 11.87 13.16 2.55
C MET A 47 12.06 11.83 3.29
N ARG A 48 13.26 11.54 3.78
CA ARG A 48 13.54 10.33 4.57
C ARG A 48 12.76 10.29 5.88
N GLU A 49 12.42 11.43 6.47
CA GLU A 49 11.59 11.49 7.67
C GLU A 49 10.11 11.19 7.36
N LYS A 50 9.66 11.47 6.13
CA LYS A 50 8.30 11.13 5.66
C LYS A 50 8.18 9.67 5.24
N ARG A 51 9.16 9.16 4.48
CA ARG A 51 9.17 7.78 3.98
C ARG A 51 9.32 6.78 5.14
N GLY A 52 8.53 5.72 5.13
CA GLY A 52 8.56 4.65 6.13
C GLY A 52 7.87 5.00 7.45
N LYS A 53 7.68 6.30 7.76
CA LYS A 53 6.91 6.77 8.93
C LYS A 53 5.51 7.24 8.57
N ASP A 54 5.41 8.29 7.75
CA ASP A 54 4.14 8.91 7.35
C ASP A 54 3.56 8.31 6.07
N ILE A 55 4.45 7.96 5.13
CA ILE A 55 4.10 7.36 3.84
C ILE A 55 4.94 6.11 3.64
N THR A 56 4.29 4.97 3.42
CA THR A 56 4.98 3.70 3.18
C THR A 56 4.52 3.08 1.86
N MET A 57 5.38 2.27 1.25
CA MET A 57 5.11 1.60 -0.01
C MET A 57 5.36 0.10 0.09
N ILE A 58 4.44 -0.69 -0.45
CA ILE A 58 4.64 -2.10 -0.80
C ILE A 58 4.94 -2.14 -2.30
N PHE A 59 6.09 -2.68 -2.66
CA PHE A 59 6.56 -2.75 -4.06
C PHE A 59 5.96 -3.96 -4.79
N GLN A 60 5.89 -3.86 -6.12
CA GLN A 60 5.33 -4.87 -7.05
C GLN A 60 5.96 -6.28 -6.94
N ASP A 61 7.18 -6.39 -6.45
CA ASP A 61 7.77 -7.68 -6.06
C ASP A 61 8.05 -7.68 -4.55
N PRO A 62 7.01 -7.92 -3.74
CA PRO A 62 7.18 -8.01 -2.31
C PRO A 62 8.15 -9.14 -1.94
N LEU A 63 8.07 -10.27 -2.64
CA LEU A 63 8.82 -11.47 -2.27
C LEU A 63 10.35 -11.26 -2.31
N ASN A 64 10.83 -10.32 -3.15
CA ASN A 64 12.23 -9.91 -3.23
C ASN A 64 12.59 -8.68 -2.36
N SER A 65 11.63 -8.09 -1.67
CA SER A 65 11.86 -6.92 -0.81
C SER A 65 12.42 -7.29 0.57
N LEU A 66 12.24 -8.53 1.02
CA LEU A 66 12.85 -9.05 2.24
C LEU A 66 14.27 -9.54 1.97
N ASN A 67 15.23 -9.10 2.78
CA ASN A 67 16.60 -9.55 2.68
C ASN A 67 16.75 -10.99 3.21
N PRO A 68 17.17 -11.97 2.39
CA PRO A 68 17.20 -13.38 2.77
C PRO A 68 18.26 -13.72 3.83
N VAL A 69 19.24 -12.84 4.08
CA VAL A 69 20.32 -13.09 5.05
C VAL A 69 20.01 -12.58 6.46
N PHE A 70 18.84 -11.96 6.67
CA PHE A 70 18.39 -11.50 7.98
C PHE A 70 17.08 -12.17 8.37
N SER A 71 16.92 -12.44 9.67
CA SER A 71 15.63 -12.91 10.18
C SER A 71 14.54 -11.86 10.00
N VAL A 72 13.30 -12.31 9.94
CA VAL A 72 12.11 -11.47 9.82
C VAL A 72 12.07 -10.46 10.97
N GLY A 73 12.28 -10.91 12.20
CA GLY A 73 12.24 -10.04 13.36
C GLY A 73 13.29 -8.93 13.32
N LYS A 74 14.48 -9.23 12.79
CA LYS A 74 15.54 -8.20 12.65
C LYS A 74 15.12 -7.11 11.68
N GLN A 75 14.53 -7.49 10.55
CA GLN A 75 14.09 -6.55 9.51
C GLN A 75 12.92 -5.69 9.98
N ILE A 76 11.94 -6.27 10.69
CA ILE A 76 10.82 -5.50 11.26
C ILE A 76 11.31 -4.56 12.37
N SER A 77 12.17 -5.05 13.27
CA SER A 77 12.73 -4.26 14.37
C SER A 77 13.52 -3.06 13.86
N GLU A 78 14.20 -3.19 12.72
CA GLU A 78 14.92 -2.10 12.07
C GLU A 78 14.00 -0.94 11.69
N VAL A 79 12.78 -1.20 11.21
CA VAL A 79 11.80 -0.14 10.89
C VAL A 79 11.50 0.71 12.12
N PHE A 80 11.22 0.07 13.25
CA PHE A 80 10.95 0.77 14.52
C PHE A 80 12.17 1.56 14.99
N LYS A 81 13.39 1.00 14.87
CA LYS A 81 14.62 1.69 15.27
C LYS A 81 14.92 2.91 14.40
N LEU A 82 14.61 2.85 13.11
CA LEU A 82 14.86 3.95 12.18
C LEU A 82 13.83 5.08 12.30
N HIS A 83 12.57 4.75 12.55
CA HIS A 83 11.46 5.71 12.43
C HIS A 83 10.76 6.04 13.76
N GLN A 84 11.02 5.27 14.83
CA GLN A 84 10.42 5.41 16.15
C GLN A 84 11.44 5.31 17.31
N ASP A 85 12.71 5.71 17.10
CA ASP A 85 13.77 5.65 18.14
C ASP A 85 13.35 6.37 19.43
N THR A 86 12.72 7.54 19.32
CA THR A 86 12.26 8.31 20.48
C THR A 86 11.22 7.57 21.31
N GLU A 87 10.25 6.94 20.64
CA GLU A 87 9.18 6.17 21.24
C GLU A 87 9.73 4.88 21.86
N LEU A 88 10.66 4.20 21.18
CA LEU A 88 11.36 3.03 21.69
C LEU A 88 12.16 3.34 22.96
N ARG A 89 12.89 4.45 22.98
CA ARG A 89 13.68 4.86 24.16
C ARG A 89 12.80 5.20 25.35
N LYS A 90 11.70 5.93 25.12
CA LYS A 90 10.72 6.23 26.16
C LYS A 90 10.15 4.97 26.79
N GLU A 91 9.80 3.99 25.96
CA GLU A 91 9.30 2.69 26.43
C GLU A 91 10.37 1.89 27.19
N LEU A 92 11.62 1.90 26.70
CA LEU A 92 12.75 1.29 27.39
C LEU A 92 12.97 1.88 28.78
N ASP A 93 12.89 3.21 28.90
CA ASP A 93 13.06 3.91 30.17
C ASP A 93 11.93 3.56 31.15
N ASN A 94 10.69 3.45 30.67
CA ASN A 94 9.56 2.96 31.47
C ASN A 94 9.81 1.54 32.00
N ARG A 95 10.25 0.62 31.14
CA ARG A 95 10.56 -0.78 31.53
C ARG A 95 11.69 -0.85 32.56
N LYS A 96 12.73 -0.01 32.41
CA LYS A 96 13.83 0.10 33.40
C LYS A 96 13.33 0.62 34.75
N LEU A 97 12.48 1.64 34.73
CA LEU A 97 11.90 2.23 35.93
C LEU A 97 10.97 1.26 36.66
N GLU A 98 10.13 0.53 35.93
CA GLU A 98 9.27 -0.51 36.48
C GLU A 98 10.09 -1.65 37.09
N ARG A 99 11.14 -2.11 36.40
CA ARG A 99 12.07 -3.10 36.93
C ARG A 99 12.71 -2.62 38.23
N PHE A 100 13.12 -1.35 38.31
CA PHE A 100 13.70 -0.76 39.51
C PHE A 100 12.69 -0.73 40.67
N ARG A 101 11.42 -0.36 40.41
CA ARG A 101 10.32 -0.40 41.39
C ARG A 101 10.11 -1.82 41.92
N ARG A 102 9.94 -2.81 41.03
CA ARG A 102 9.78 -4.23 41.41
C ARG A 102 10.98 -4.76 42.21
N LYS A 103 12.21 -4.35 41.90
CA LYS A 103 13.40 -4.68 42.71
C LYS A 103 13.39 -4.04 44.10
N LYS A 104 12.88 -2.81 44.24
CA LYS A 104 12.67 -2.18 45.56
C LYS A 104 11.59 -2.93 46.35
N GLU A 105 10.48 -3.30 45.72
CA GLU A 105 9.42 -4.08 46.36
C GLU A 105 9.93 -5.43 46.87
N ILE A 106 10.75 -6.14 46.08
CA ILE A 106 11.43 -7.37 46.55
C ILE A 106 12.24 -7.11 47.84
N LYS A 107 12.93 -5.97 47.95
CA LYS A 107 13.69 -5.62 49.17
C LYS A 107 12.76 -5.36 50.36
N VAL A 108 11.63 -4.68 50.15
CA VAL A 108 10.61 -4.43 51.17
C VAL A 108 9.99 -5.74 51.65
N LEU A 109 9.54 -6.61 50.73
CA LEU A 109 8.97 -7.92 51.03
C LEU A 109 9.96 -8.82 51.81
N LYS A 110 11.26 -8.77 51.47
CA LYS A 110 12.31 -9.47 52.23
C LYS A 110 12.48 -8.93 53.65
N LYS A 111 12.25 -7.63 53.87
CA LYS A 111 12.33 -7.02 55.19
C LYS A 111 11.11 -7.41 56.04
N ALA A 112 9.91 -7.38 55.47
CA ALA A 112 8.67 -7.80 56.14
C ALA A 112 8.74 -9.24 56.64
N LEU A 113 9.24 -10.18 55.82
CA LEU A 113 9.44 -11.58 56.24
C LEU A 113 10.43 -11.77 57.40
N LYS A 114 11.29 -10.79 57.68
CA LYS A 114 12.30 -10.84 58.74
C LYS A 114 11.91 -10.01 59.96
N ASP A 115 10.79 -9.31 59.92
CA ASP A 115 10.37 -8.44 61.00
C ASP A 115 9.81 -9.27 62.16
N LYS A 116 10.54 -9.31 63.27
CA LYS A 116 10.15 -10.06 64.47
C LYS A 116 9.06 -9.34 65.28
N ASN A 117 8.81 -8.06 65.03
CA ASN A 117 7.85 -7.26 65.78
C ASN A 117 6.42 -7.32 65.19
N ASN A 118 6.25 -7.91 64.01
CA ASN A 118 4.95 -8.09 63.37
C ASN A 118 4.86 -9.51 62.75
N PRO A 119 4.49 -10.53 63.54
CA PRO A 119 4.46 -11.91 63.07
C PRO A 119 3.34 -12.13 62.05
N LEU A 120 3.73 -12.57 60.85
CA LEU A 120 2.82 -12.89 59.74
C LEU A 120 2.23 -14.29 59.90
N THR A 121 1.00 -14.47 59.42
CA THR A 121 0.36 -15.78 59.28
C THR A 121 1.03 -16.63 58.19
N GLU A 122 0.83 -17.95 58.23
CA GLU A 122 1.37 -18.85 57.21
C GLU A 122 0.87 -18.50 55.79
N GLU A 123 -0.36 -18.03 55.67
CA GLU A 123 -0.98 -17.64 54.41
C GLU A 123 -0.32 -16.38 53.82
N GLU A 124 -0.10 -15.35 54.64
CA GLU A 124 0.63 -14.14 54.24
C GLU A 124 2.08 -14.45 53.81
N ILE A 125 2.74 -15.37 54.52
CA ILE A 125 4.10 -15.81 54.16
C ILE A 125 4.11 -16.49 52.79
N ARG A 126 3.11 -17.33 52.48
CA ARG A 126 2.97 -17.96 51.15
C ARG A 126 2.76 -16.91 50.06
N GLU A 127 1.85 -15.97 50.26
CA GLU A 127 1.59 -14.90 49.29
C GLU A 127 2.81 -14.02 49.02
N ILE A 128 3.51 -13.60 50.07
CA ILE A 128 4.71 -12.76 49.95
C ILE A 128 5.80 -13.52 49.18
N ASN A 129 5.98 -14.81 49.45
CA ASN A 129 6.95 -15.63 48.73
C ASN A 129 6.57 -15.82 47.25
N ALA A 130 5.30 -16.04 46.94
CA ALA A 130 4.80 -16.13 45.57
C ALA A 130 5.03 -14.81 44.80
N LYS A 131 4.64 -13.67 45.39
CA LYS A 131 4.89 -12.33 44.82
C LYS A 131 6.37 -12.07 44.59
N LYS A 132 7.22 -12.40 45.57
CA LYS A 132 8.69 -12.27 45.46
C LYS A 132 9.26 -13.12 44.33
N GLN A 133 8.78 -14.36 44.17
CA GLN A 133 9.24 -15.26 43.10
C GLN A 133 8.82 -14.73 41.72
N LYS A 134 7.58 -14.24 41.60
CA LYS A 134 7.08 -13.56 40.40
C LYS A 134 7.95 -12.36 40.02
N PHE A 135 8.16 -11.42 40.94
CA PHE A 135 9.00 -10.25 40.67
C PHE A 135 10.47 -10.59 40.39
N LYS A 136 11.02 -11.64 41.02
CA LYS A 136 12.37 -12.11 40.69
C LYS A 136 12.47 -12.60 39.25
N LYS A 137 11.47 -13.35 38.76
CA LYS A 137 11.41 -13.82 37.38
C LYS A 137 11.35 -12.64 36.41
N GLU A 138 10.47 -11.68 36.68
CA GLU A 138 10.28 -10.48 35.84
C GLU A 138 11.48 -9.52 35.84
N THR A 139 12.23 -9.44 36.93
CA THR A 139 13.37 -8.51 37.06
C THR A 139 14.73 -9.15 36.77
N GLY A 140 14.75 -10.44 36.38
CA GLY A 140 15.96 -11.20 36.09
C GLY A 140 16.74 -10.60 34.91
N HIS A 141 16.06 -10.37 33.79
CA HIS A 141 16.62 -9.72 32.60
C HIS A 141 16.71 -8.19 32.77
N ILE A 142 17.69 -7.56 32.13
CA ILE A 142 17.78 -6.09 32.04
C ILE A 142 17.26 -5.72 30.64
N PRO A 143 16.11 -5.02 30.54
CA PRO A 143 15.57 -4.67 29.25
C PRO A 143 16.55 -3.76 28.48
N ASN A 144 16.70 -4.04 27.20
CA ASN A 144 17.45 -3.27 26.22
C ASN A 144 16.54 -2.84 25.06
N ILE A 145 17.08 -2.04 24.14
CA ILE A 145 16.28 -1.48 23.03
C ILE A 145 15.81 -2.55 22.03
N GLU A 146 16.60 -3.61 21.83
CA GLU A 146 16.24 -4.72 20.95
C GLU A 146 15.05 -5.51 21.53
N ASP A 147 14.97 -5.67 22.85
CA ASP A 147 13.82 -6.32 23.49
C ASP A 147 12.52 -5.55 23.19
N VAL A 148 12.56 -4.20 23.29
CA VAL A 148 11.40 -3.36 23.01
C VAL A 148 11.01 -3.41 21.53
N ALA A 149 12.00 -3.33 20.64
CA ALA A 149 11.75 -3.39 19.19
C ALA A 149 11.21 -4.75 18.76
N LEU A 150 11.71 -5.83 19.36
CA LEU A 150 11.27 -7.19 19.06
C LEU A 150 9.85 -7.45 19.58
N ASP A 151 9.49 -6.93 20.75
CA ASP A 151 8.11 -7.03 21.27
C ASP A 151 7.12 -6.26 20.39
N LYS A 152 7.47 -5.04 19.95
CA LYS A 152 6.67 -4.30 18.95
C LYS A 152 6.57 -5.04 17.62
N SER A 153 7.64 -5.70 17.20
CA SER A 153 7.64 -6.54 16.00
C SER A 153 6.72 -7.75 16.14
N GLU A 154 6.61 -8.31 17.35
CA GLU A 154 5.70 -9.40 17.64
C GLU A 154 4.24 -8.94 17.61
N GLU A 155 3.95 -7.77 18.18
CA GLU A 155 2.62 -7.15 18.14
C GLU A 155 2.16 -6.97 16.69
N ILE A 156 2.94 -6.31 15.83
CA ILE A 156 2.52 -6.06 14.44
C ILE A 156 2.39 -7.35 13.61
N ILE A 157 3.19 -8.39 13.89
CA ILE A 157 3.03 -9.69 13.25
C ILE A 157 1.73 -10.38 13.67
N LYS A 158 1.30 -10.23 14.93
CA LYS A 158 -0.03 -10.72 15.35
C LYS A 158 -1.14 -10.01 14.60
N GLU A 159 -0.98 -8.71 14.34
CA GLU A 159 -2.00 -7.92 13.65
C GLU A 159 -2.25 -8.34 12.21
N VAL A 160 -1.25 -8.89 11.53
CA VAL A 160 -1.41 -9.43 10.16
C VAL A 160 -1.89 -10.89 10.15
N GLY A 161 -2.44 -11.38 11.27
CA GLY A 161 -3.08 -12.68 11.35
C GLY A 161 -2.11 -13.86 11.36
N ILE A 162 -0.89 -13.68 11.86
CA ILE A 162 0.09 -14.76 12.05
C ILE A 162 0.03 -15.25 13.50
N PRO A 163 -0.48 -16.48 13.78
CA PRO A 163 -0.66 -16.96 15.15
C PRO A 163 0.65 -17.15 15.91
N ASP A 164 1.65 -17.79 15.29
CA ASP A 164 2.98 -18.00 15.87
C ASP A 164 3.91 -16.81 15.58
N ALA A 165 3.56 -15.64 16.11
CA ALA A 165 4.32 -14.42 15.84
C ALA A 165 5.79 -14.55 16.28
N ARG A 166 6.04 -15.11 17.47
CA ARG A 166 7.40 -15.21 18.00
C ARG A 166 8.25 -16.21 17.22
N GLY A 167 7.69 -17.33 16.78
CA GLY A 167 8.39 -18.27 15.91
C GLY A 167 8.75 -17.65 14.57
N ILE A 168 7.84 -16.88 13.97
CA ILE A 168 8.07 -16.22 12.68
C ILE A 168 9.17 -15.17 12.75
N LEU A 169 9.27 -14.39 13.84
CA LEU A 169 10.33 -13.40 14.00
C LEU A 169 11.74 -14.02 13.97
N ASN A 170 11.88 -15.29 14.37
CA ASN A 170 13.16 -16.00 14.35
C ASN A 170 13.49 -16.64 13.00
N ARG A 171 12.50 -16.76 12.10
CA ARG A 171 12.68 -17.37 10.78
C ARG A 171 13.28 -16.39 9.78
N TYR A 172 13.85 -16.95 8.72
CA TYR A 172 14.34 -16.23 7.56
C TYR A 172 13.27 -16.20 6.46
N PRO A 173 13.32 -15.21 5.54
CA PRO A 173 12.32 -15.08 4.48
C PRO A 173 12.14 -16.37 3.66
N HIS A 174 13.22 -17.09 3.35
CA HIS A 174 13.17 -18.32 2.55
C HIS A 174 12.42 -19.48 3.25
N GLU A 175 12.21 -19.40 4.56
CA GLU A 175 11.46 -20.38 5.36
C GLU A 175 9.94 -20.10 5.42
N LEU A 176 9.49 -19.03 4.75
CA LEU A 176 8.10 -18.59 4.71
C LEU A 176 7.43 -18.86 3.35
N SER A 177 6.13 -19.15 3.37
CA SER A 177 5.29 -19.19 2.16
C SER A 177 5.11 -17.79 1.56
N GLY A 178 4.71 -17.70 0.29
CA GLY A 178 4.47 -16.42 -0.40
C GLY A 178 3.49 -15.52 0.36
N GLY A 179 2.35 -16.07 0.78
CA GLY A 179 1.37 -15.33 1.60
C GLY A 179 1.90 -14.89 2.96
N MET A 180 2.75 -15.69 3.63
CA MET A 180 3.38 -15.30 4.89
C MET A 180 4.40 -14.17 4.70
N ARG A 181 5.20 -14.21 3.64
CA ARG A 181 6.10 -13.10 3.30
C ARG A 181 5.32 -11.82 3.01
N GLN A 182 4.18 -11.94 2.31
CA GLN A 182 3.30 -10.82 2.05
C GLN A 182 2.76 -10.19 3.34
N ARG A 183 2.27 -11.03 4.26
CA ARG A 183 1.81 -10.58 5.60
C ARG A 183 2.93 -9.87 6.36
N VAL A 184 4.13 -10.45 6.38
CA VAL A 184 5.32 -9.82 6.99
C VAL A 184 5.61 -8.45 6.39
N MET A 185 5.51 -8.30 5.07
CA MET A 185 5.75 -7.01 4.42
C MET A 185 4.67 -5.98 4.70
N ILE A 186 3.41 -6.40 4.72
CA ILE A 186 2.31 -5.53 5.12
C ILE A 186 2.50 -5.09 6.57
N ALA A 187 2.94 -5.99 7.46
CA ALA A 187 3.29 -5.66 8.83
C ALA A 187 4.40 -4.61 8.88
N MET A 188 5.51 -4.82 8.15
CA MET A 188 6.58 -3.82 8.04
C MET A 188 6.09 -2.47 7.54
N ALA A 189 5.20 -2.49 6.53
CA ALA A 189 4.68 -1.27 5.93
C ALA A 189 3.80 -0.47 6.91
N LEU A 190 3.10 -1.18 7.80
CA LEU A 190 2.19 -0.63 8.80
C LEU A 190 2.83 -0.40 10.16
N SER A 191 4.07 -0.86 10.41
CA SER A 191 4.77 -0.73 11.71
C SER A 191 4.75 0.70 12.28
N CYS A 192 4.79 1.72 11.41
CA CYS A 192 4.78 3.12 11.85
C CYS A 192 3.41 3.80 11.84
N ASN A 193 2.33 3.06 11.60
CA ASN A 193 0.98 3.58 11.41
C ASN A 193 0.95 4.73 10.38
N PRO A 194 1.38 4.48 9.13
CA PRO A 194 1.49 5.53 8.14
C PRO A 194 0.12 6.13 7.84
N ALA A 195 0.09 7.43 7.52
CA ALA A 195 -1.14 8.07 7.07
C ALA A 195 -1.48 7.68 5.63
N LEU A 196 -0.48 7.31 4.81
CA LEU A 196 -0.67 6.81 3.45
C LEU A 196 0.16 5.54 3.22
N LEU A 197 -0.52 4.47 2.80
CA LEU A 197 0.08 3.25 2.29
C LEU A 197 -0.11 3.20 0.76
N ILE A 198 0.97 3.13 0.01
CA ILE A 198 0.96 2.89 -1.42
C ILE A 198 1.20 1.40 -1.65
N ALA A 199 0.24 0.71 -2.25
CA ALA A 199 0.33 -0.71 -2.51
C ALA A 199 0.42 -0.93 -4.02
N ASP A 200 1.64 -1.15 -4.53
CA ASP A 200 1.88 -1.42 -5.94
C ASP A 200 1.82 -2.91 -6.21
N GLU A 201 0.74 -3.35 -6.85
CA GLU A 201 0.48 -4.75 -7.18
C GLU A 201 0.72 -5.72 -6.01
N PRO A 202 0.08 -5.47 -4.84
CA PRO A 202 0.43 -6.14 -3.58
C PRO A 202 0.10 -7.63 -3.56
N THR A 203 -0.65 -8.16 -4.52
CA THR A 203 -1.05 -9.57 -4.56
C THR A 203 -0.54 -10.29 -5.80
N THR A 204 0.33 -9.65 -6.58
CA THR A 204 0.96 -10.30 -7.73
C THR A 204 1.76 -11.53 -7.27
N ALA A 205 1.72 -12.60 -8.07
CA ALA A 205 2.35 -13.89 -7.81
C ALA A 205 1.82 -14.69 -6.60
N LEU A 206 0.63 -14.35 -6.08
CA LEU A 206 -0.10 -15.15 -5.08
C LEU A 206 -1.25 -15.94 -5.75
N ASP A 207 -1.67 -17.04 -5.13
CA ASP A 207 -2.89 -17.73 -5.55
C ASP A 207 -4.13 -16.91 -5.19
N VAL A 208 -5.24 -17.16 -5.90
CA VAL A 208 -6.50 -16.40 -5.77
C VAL A 208 -7.05 -16.42 -4.34
N THR A 209 -6.86 -17.51 -3.60
CA THR A 209 -7.37 -17.65 -2.22
C THR A 209 -6.55 -16.78 -1.26
N ILE A 210 -5.23 -16.84 -1.35
CA ILE A 210 -4.35 -15.99 -0.54
C ILE A 210 -4.49 -14.52 -0.92
N GLN A 211 -4.67 -14.20 -2.21
CA GLN A 211 -4.97 -12.85 -2.65
C GLN A 211 -6.19 -12.27 -1.91
N ALA A 212 -7.34 -12.96 -1.93
CA ALA A 212 -8.54 -12.50 -1.23
C ALA A 212 -8.26 -12.25 0.27
N GLN A 213 -7.61 -13.20 0.95
CA GLN A 213 -7.25 -13.04 2.37
C GLN A 213 -6.34 -11.85 2.65
N ILE A 214 -5.42 -11.51 1.74
CA ILE A 214 -4.53 -10.35 1.87
C ILE A 214 -5.31 -9.05 1.68
N LEU A 215 -6.22 -9.01 0.70
CA LEU A 215 -7.05 -7.84 0.42
C LEU A 215 -8.00 -7.56 1.60
N ASP A 216 -8.68 -8.58 2.12
CA ASP A 216 -9.55 -8.47 3.30
C ASP A 216 -8.76 -7.92 4.51
N MET A 217 -7.58 -8.50 4.76
CA MET A 217 -6.71 -8.04 5.83
C MET A 217 -6.29 -6.57 5.64
N MET A 218 -5.99 -6.13 4.40
CA MET A 218 -5.65 -4.73 4.13
C MET A 218 -6.83 -3.79 4.40
N VAL A 219 -8.07 -4.21 4.14
CA VAL A 219 -9.29 -3.44 4.47
C VAL A 219 -9.44 -3.33 5.98
N ASP A 220 -9.29 -4.43 6.72
CA ASP A 220 -9.38 -4.42 8.19
C ASP A 220 -8.31 -3.51 8.82
N LEU A 221 -7.08 -3.59 8.32
CA LEU A 221 -5.97 -2.77 8.80
C LEU A 221 -6.16 -1.28 8.46
N ARG A 222 -6.74 -0.97 7.30
CA ARG A 222 -7.11 0.41 6.91
C ARG A 222 -8.01 1.05 7.96
N GLU A 223 -9.07 0.36 8.36
CA GLU A 223 -10.04 0.85 9.35
C GLU A 223 -9.40 1.01 10.73
N ARG A 224 -8.63 0.00 11.16
CA ARG A 224 -8.01 -0.02 12.48
C ARG A 224 -6.93 1.06 12.66
N PHE A 225 -6.07 1.23 11.65
CA PHE A 225 -4.95 2.18 11.71
C PHE A 225 -5.32 3.57 11.17
N LYS A 226 -6.52 3.73 10.59
CA LYS A 226 -6.98 4.96 9.92
C LYS A 226 -6.01 5.43 8.83
N THR A 227 -5.45 4.47 8.10
CA THR A 227 -4.48 4.69 7.03
C THR A 227 -5.22 4.86 5.70
N SER A 228 -4.83 5.82 4.87
CA SER A 228 -5.31 5.90 3.48
C SER A 228 -4.53 4.92 2.60
N ILE A 229 -5.20 4.21 1.69
CA ILE A 229 -4.53 3.26 0.79
C ILE A 229 -4.63 3.74 -0.66
N LEU A 230 -3.48 3.94 -1.31
CA LEU A 230 -3.37 4.05 -2.77
C LEU A 230 -3.04 2.66 -3.33
N LEU A 231 -4.08 1.92 -3.71
CA LEU A 231 -3.92 0.64 -4.38
C LEU A 231 -3.64 0.84 -5.87
N ILE A 232 -2.57 0.23 -6.38
CA ILE A 232 -2.21 0.19 -7.79
C ILE A 232 -2.29 -1.26 -8.24
N THR A 233 -3.06 -1.51 -9.29
CA THR A 233 -3.20 -2.85 -9.86
C THR A 233 -3.59 -2.74 -11.33
N HIS A 234 -3.46 -3.83 -12.07
CA HIS A 234 -4.04 -3.98 -13.40
C HIS A 234 -5.38 -4.73 -13.36
N ASP A 235 -5.76 -5.32 -12.22
CA ASP A 235 -7.00 -6.07 -12.03
C ASP A 235 -8.15 -5.14 -11.61
N LEU A 236 -9.16 -5.04 -12.47
CA LEU A 236 -10.35 -4.23 -12.20
C LEU A 236 -11.31 -4.86 -11.19
N GLY A 237 -11.31 -6.18 -11.02
CA GLY A 237 -12.13 -6.86 -10.01
C GLY A 237 -11.71 -6.43 -8.60
N ILE A 238 -10.40 -6.43 -8.33
CA ILE A 238 -9.83 -5.94 -7.06
C ILE A 238 -10.20 -4.47 -6.83
N ILE A 239 -10.13 -3.64 -7.88
CA ILE A 239 -10.47 -2.22 -7.78
C ILE A 239 -11.95 -2.02 -7.43
N ALA A 240 -12.85 -2.79 -8.05
CA ALA A 240 -14.29 -2.72 -7.80
C ALA A 240 -14.63 -3.04 -6.33
N GLU A 241 -13.90 -3.98 -5.73
CA GLU A 241 -14.13 -4.44 -4.36
C GLU A 241 -13.50 -3.53 -3.31
N MET A 242 -12.27 -3.04 -3.53
CA MET A 242 -11.49 -2.38 -2.47
C MET A 242 -11.49 -0.85 -2.49
N CYS A 243 -11.77 -0.23 -3.64
CA CYS A 243 -11.51 1.19 -3.82
C CYS A 243 -12.79 2.03 -3.75
N ASP A 244 -12.74 3.14 -3.01
CA ASP A 244 -13.83 4.13 -3.03
C ASP A 244 -13.81 4.96 -4.33
N ARG A 245 -12.60 5.26 -4.82
CA ARG A 245 -12.34 6.11 -5.99
C ARG A 245 -11.27 5.49 -6.87
N VAL A 246 -11.41 5.69 -8.17
CA VAL A 246 -10.58 5.03 -9.18
C VAL A 246 -10.07 6.07 -10.18
N ALA A 247 -8.76 6.06 -10.39
CA ALA A 247 -8.09 6.75 -11.48
C ALA A 247 -7.68 5.73 -12.54
N VAL A 248 -8.13 5.91 -13.78
CA VAL A 248 -7.74 5.08 -14.92
C VAL A 248 -6.61 5.77 -15.65
N MET A 249 -5.49 5.09 -15.80
CA MET A 249 -4.28 5.58 -16.45
C MET A 249 -4.05 4.88 -17.79
N TYR A 250 -3.82 5.68 -18.81
CA TYR A 250 -3.41 5.22 -20.12
C TYR A 250 -2.21 6.02 -20.62
N SER A 251 -1.13 5.30 -20.98
CA SER A 251 0.07 5.89 -21.58
C SER A 251 0.56 7.15 -20.84
N GLY A 252 0.75 7.06 -19.52
CA GLY A 252 1.23 8.14 -18.66
C GLY A 252 0.24 9.27 -18.37
N ASN A 253 -1.04 9.14 -18.73
CA ASN A 253 -2.07 10.13 -18.44
C ASN A 253 -3.23 9.50 -17.67
N ILE A 254 -3.77 10.24 -16.70
CA ILE A 254 -5.09 9.93 -16.17
C ILE A 254 -6.12 10.29 -17.24
N VAL A 255 -6.83 9.27 -17.71
CA VAL A 255 -7.87 9.44 -18.75
C VAL A 255 -9.27 9.54 -18.16
N GLU A 256 -9.45 9.03 -16.94
CA GLU A 256 -10.72 9.04 -16.25
C GLU A 256 -10.51 8.93 -14.73
N TYR A 257 -11.34 9.62 -13.96
CA TYR A 257 -11.32 9.57 -12.51
C TYR A 257 -12.73 9.75 -11.94
N ALA A 258 -13.20 8.80 -11.15
CA ALA A 258 -14.54 8.81 -10.58
C ALA A 258 -14.61 7.95 -9.30
N THR A 259 -15.78 7.87 -8.67
CA THR A 259 -16.06 6.81 -7.68
C THR A 259 -15.98 5.45 -8.37
N ALA A 260 -15.65 4.38 -7.63
CA ALA A 260 -15.64 3.04 -8.21
C ALA A 260 -17.04 2.68 -8.75
N GLU A 261 -18.08 2.94 -7.96
CA GLU A 261 -19.47 2.70 -8.36
C GLU A 261 -19.82 3.36 -9.70
N ASP A 262 -19.55 4.66 -9.86
CA ASP A 262 -19.87 5.38 -11.09
C ASP A 262 -19.03 4.91 -12.29
N LEU A 263 -17.75 4.61 -12.04
CA LEU A 263 -16.84 4.15 -13.09
C LEU A 263 -17.28 2.80 -13.67
N PHE A 264 -17.67 1.85 -12.81
CA PHE A 264 -18.11 0.52 -13.24
C PHE A 264 -19.51 0.52 -13.84
N LYS A 265 -20.43 1.35 -13.33
CA LYS A 265 -21.79 1.48 -13.88
C LYS A 265 -21.82 2.24 -15.19
N ASN A 266 -21.11 3.36 -15.29
CA ASN A 266 -21.20 4.30 -16.41
C ASN A 266 -19.81 4.81 -16.85
N PRO A 267 -18.93 3.93 -17.36
CA PRO A 267 -17.63 4.37 -17.88
C PRO A 267 -17.82 5.31 -19.08
N ARG A 268 -17.09 6.43 -19.10
CA ARG A 268 -17.22 7.47 -20.15
C ARG A 268 -16.09 7.36 -21.16
N HIS A 269 -14.84 7.24 -20.71
CA HIS A 269 -13.71 7.19 -21.64
C HIS A 269 -13.73 5.88 -22.45
N PRO A 270 -13.57 5.92 -23.79
CA PRO A 270 -13.59 4.71 -24.63
C PRO A 270 -12.60 3.60 -24.19
N TYR A 271 -11.42 3.98 -23.69
CA TYR A 271 -10.48 3.04 -23.10
C TYR A 271 -11.05 2.31 -21.88
N THR A 272 -11.62 3.03 -20.92
CA THR A 272 -12.20 2.44 -19.70
C THR A 272 -13.40 1.56 -20.02
N LYS A 273 -14.23 1.96 -20.99
CA LYS A 273 -15.32 1.12 -21.51
C LYS A 273 -14.78 -0.21 -22.01
N GLY A 274 -13.71 -0.18 -22.82
CA GLY A 274 -13.06 -1.39 -23.31
C GLY A 274 -12.44 -2.24 -22.21
N LEU A 275 -11.82 -1.62 -21.19
CA LEU A 275 -11.25 -2.36 -20.06
C LEU A 275 -12.33 -3.10 -19.25
N ILE A 276 -13.45 -2.43 -18.94
CA ILE A 276 -14.56 -3.04 -18.18
C ILE A 276 -15.30 -4.06 -19.05
N GLY A 277 -15.49 -3.78 -20.35
CA GLY A 277 -16.12 -4.68 -21.31
C GLY A 277 -15.33 -5.98 -21.54
N ALA A 278 -14.01 -5.95 -21.31
CA ALA A 278 -13.14 -7.12 -21.38
C ALA A 278 -13.19 -7.99 -20.11
N ILE A 279 -13.83 -7.54 -19.02
CA ILE A 279 -13.97 -8.34 -17.80
C ILE A 279 -15.00 -9.46 -18.05
N PRO A 280 -14.65 -10.74 -17.81
CA PRO A 280 -15.60 -11.83 -17.93
C PRO A 280 -16.74 -11.67 -16.93
N SER A 281 -17.99 -11.79 -17.39
CA SER A 281 -19.19 -11.83 -16.55
C SER A 281 -19.94 -13.13 -16.76
N ILE A 282 -20.49 -13.69 -15.68
CA ILE A 282 -21.33 -14.89 -15.70
C ILE A 282 -22.56 -14.68 -16.59
N GLU A 283 -23.06 -13.45 -16.67
CA GLU A 283 -24.21 -13.06 -17.50
C GLU A 283 -23.91 -13.06 -19.01
N LYS A 284 -22.63 -12.99 -19.39
CA LYS A 284 -22.16 -12.87 -20.79
C LYS A 284 -21.47 -14.14 -21.30
N LYS A 285 -21.78 -15.32 -20.75
CA LYS A 285 -21.09 -16.59 -21.05
C LYS A 285 -20.95 -16.92 -22.55
N ASP A 286 -21.93 -16.55 -23.38
CA ASP A 286 -21.96 -16.87 -24.81
C ASP A 286 -21.67 -15.65 -25.73
N GLN A 287 -21.23 -14.53 -25.16
CA GLN A 287 -20.89 -13.33 -25.93
C GLN A 287 -19.37 -13.23 -26.11
N LYS A 288 -18.94 -12.83 -27.31
CA LYS A 288 -17.53 -12.52 -27.57
C LYS A 288 -17.12 -11.33 -26.71
N LEU A 289 -16.07 -11.48 -25.91
CA LEU A 289 -15.54 -10.40 -25.10
C LEU A 289 -15.11 -9.23 -25.99
N GLU A 290 -15.48 -8.02 -25.57
CA GLU A 290 -14.99 -6.81 -26.20
C GLU A 290 -13.49 -6.69 -25.94
N THR A 291 -12.70 -6.59 -27.00
CA THR A 291 -11.25 -6.41 -26.90
C THR A 291 -10.87 -5.02 -27.38
N ILE A 292 -9.94 -4.39 -26.65
CA ILE A 292 -9.37 -3.12 -27.09
C ILE A 292 -8.41 -3.43 -28.24
N ARG A 293 -8.67 -2.85 -29.41
CA ARG A 293 -7.89 -3.08 -30.63
C ARG A 293 -6.45 -2.58 -30.50
N GLY A 294 -5.56 -3.16 -31.29
CA GLY A 294 -4.17 -2.71 -31.42
C GLY A 294 -3.32 -2.96 -30.17
N MET A 295 -2.09 -2.43 -30.19
CA MET A 295 -1.12 -2.57 -29.10
C MET A 295 -0.95 -1.25 -28.33
N VAL A 296 -0.46 -1.33 -27.09
CA VAL A 296 -0.09 -0.15 -26.30
C VAL A 296 0.97 0.66 -27.06
N PRO A 297 0.80 1.99 -27.21
CA PRO A 297 1.75 2.83 -27.92
C PRO A 297 3.09 2.89 -27.19
N ASN A 298 4.16 3.10 -27.95
CA ASN A 298 5.48 3.34 -27.41
C ASN A 298 5.49 4.65 -26.61
N LEU A 299 5.93 4.61 -25.35
CA LEU A 299 6.00 5.79 -24.49
C LEU A 299 7.13 6.77 -24.85
N ILE A 300 8.14 6.33 -25.59
CA ILE A 300 9.23 7.17 -26.09
C ILE A 300 8.72 8.08 -27.21
N TYR A 301 7.86 7.54 -28.07
CA TYR A 301 7.25 8.25 -29.20
C TYR A 301 5.73 8.13 -29.15
N PRO A 302 5.08 8.80 -28.17
CA PRO A 302 3.64 8.67 -28.00
C PRO A 302 2.89 9.36 -29.16
N PRO A 303 1.70 8.88 -29.52
CA PRO A 303 0.84 9.56 -30.48
C PRO A 303 0.54 11.01 -30.07
N SER A 304 0.37 11.88 -31.06
CA SER A 304 -0.02 13.28 -30.82
C SER A 304 -1.46 13.38 -30.33
N GLY A 305 -1.81 14.52 -29.72
CA GLY A 305 -3.14 14.75 -29.18
C GLY A 305 -3.55 13.76 -28.09
N CYS A 306 -4.67 13.06 -28.28
CA CYS A 306 -5.18 12.02 -27.39
C CYS A 306 -4.40 10.72 -27.60
N ARG A 307 -3.55 10.29 -26.66
CA ARG A 307 -2.71 9.08 -26.84
C ARG A 307 -3.49 7.79 -27.17
N PHE A 308 -4.78 7.72 -26.84
CA PHE A 308 -5.63 6.57 -27.15
C PHE A 308 -6.25 6.61 -28.56
N HIS A 309 -6.15 7.73 -29.30
CA HIS A 309 -6.77 7.91 -30.60
C HIS A 309 -6.50 6.78 -31.62
N PRO A 310 -5.31 6.12 -31.68
CA PRO A 310 -5.06 5.05 -32.64
C PRO A 310 -5.86 3.76 -32.37
N ARG A 311 -6.37 3.59 -31.15
CA ARG A 311 -7.13 2.41 -30.70
C ARG A 311 -8.60 2.75 -30.40
N CYS A 312 -9.00 4.00 -30.64
CA CYS A 312 -10.30 4.51 -30.24
C CYS A 312 -11.35 4.35 -31.35
N ASP A 313 -12.42 3.64 -31.05
CA ASP A 313 -13.57 3.48 -31.96
C ASP A 313 -14.37 4.78 -32.16
N TYR A 314 -14.14 5.79 -31.31
CA TYR A 314 -14.81 7.09 -31.34
C TYR A 314 -13.84 8.23 -31.69
N ARG A 315 -12.75 7.92 -32.39
CA ARG A 315 -11.74 8.89 -32.79
C ARG A 315 -12.37 10.02 -33.61
N MET A 316 -12.01 11.27 -33.28
CA MET A 316 -12.37 12.47 -34.03
C MET A 316 -11.12 13.13 -34.59
N GLU A 317 -11.25 13.99 -35.61
CA GLU A 317 -10.13 14.73 -36.22
C GLU A 317 -9.30 15.51 -35.19
N ILE A 318 -9.97 16.09 -34.19
CA ILE A 318 -9.29 16.82 -33.12
C ILE A 318 -8.43 15.93 -32.22
N CYS A 319 -8.77 14.63 -32.11
CA CYS A 319 -8.05 13.70 -31.25
C CYS A 319 -6.60 13.49 -31.69
N ASP A 320 -6.31 13.69 -32.98
CA ASP A 320 -4.95 13.61 -33.52
C ASP A 320 -4.10 14.84 -33.18
N LYS A 321 -4.74 15.98 -32.94
CA LYS A 321 -4.08 17.30 -32.88
C LYS A 321 -3.93 17.81 -31.46
N VAL A 322 -4.95 17.62 -30.61
CA VAL A 322 -5.04 18.26 -29.29
C VAL A 322 -5.16 17.21 -28.19
N LYS A 323 -4.35 17.36 -27.13
CA LYS A 323 -4.46 16.52 -25.93
C LYS A 323 -5.74 16.92 -25.18
N PRO A 324 -6.67 15.99 -24.91
CA PRO A 324 -7.88 16.33 -24.16
C PRO A 324 -7.51 16.69 -22.71
N PRO A 325 -7.99 17.83 -22.18
CA PRO A 325 -7.81 18.16 -20.77
C PRO A 325 -8.65 17.23 -19.88
N LEU A 326 -8.21 16.98 -18.66
CA LEU A 326 -9.00 16.28 -17.66
C LEU A 326 -10.09 17.23 -17.15
N THR A 327 -11.35 16.99 -17.54
CA THR A 327 -12.48 17.89 -17.28
C THR A 327 -13.52 17.23 -16.40
N GLU A 328 -14.11 18.00 -15.48
CA GLU A 328 -15.24 17.52 -14.66
C GLU A 328 -16.53 17.57 -15.49
N ILE A 329 -17.16 16.42 -15.69
CA ILE A 329 -18.40 16.30 -16.49
C ILE A 329 -19.64 16.12 -15.62
N SER A 330 -19.45 15.66 -14.38
CA SER A 330 -20.45 15.57 -13.33
C SER A 330 -19.74 15.59 -11.98
N VAL A 331 -20.48 15.74 -10.88
CA VAL A 331 -19.91 15.88 -9.53
C VAL A 331 -18.86 14.80 -9.26
N ARG A 332 -17.60 15.23 -9.06
CA ARG A 332 -16.43 14.38 -8.79
C ARG A 332 -16.14 13.31 -9.87
N TYR A 333 -16.61 13.52 -11.10
CA TYR A 333 -16.35 12.66 -12.25
C TYR A 333 -15.58 13.42 -13.31
N PHE A 334 -14.36 12.98 -13.58
CA PHE A 334 -13.44 13.63 -14.49
C PHE A 334 -13.08 12.72 -15.65
N VAL A 335 -13.05 13.28 -16.87
CA VAL A 335 -12.67 12.54 -18.08
C VAL A 335 -11.78 13.41 -18.97
N ALA A 336 -10.74 12.79 -19.54
CA ALA A 336 -9.89 13.41 -20.54
C ALA A 336 -10.25 12.89 -21.93
N CYS A 337 -11.39 13.35 -22.47
CA CYS A 337 -11.87 12.94 -23.79
C CYS A 337 -12.67 14.04 -24.49
N HIS A 338 -12.35 14.30 -25.75
CA HIS A 338 -13.02 15.32 -26.58
C HIS A 338 -14.51 15.05 -26.82
N LEU A 339 -14.99 13.81 -26.65
CA LEU A 339 -16.42 13.48 -26.73
C LEU A 339 -17.27 14.23 -25.69
N PHE A 340 -16.65 14.60 -24.57
CA PHE A 340 -17.30 15.30 -23.47
C PHE A 340 -16.85 16.76 -23.36
N ASP A 341 -15.94 17.20 -24.22
CA ASP A 341 -15.54 18.60 -24.32
C ASP A 341 -16.59 19.36 -25.16
N PRO A 342 -17.31 20.34 -24.58
CA PRO A 342 -18.31 21.12 -25.31
C PRO A 342 -17.76 21.79 -26.58
N LYS A 343 -16.47 22.13 -26.60
CA LYS A 343 -15.81 22.78 -27.74
C LYS A 343 -15.64 21.86 -28.94
N TYR A 344 -15.45 20.56 -28.69
CA TYR A 344 -15.03 19.61 -29.72
C TYR A 344 -16.01 18.44 -29.93
N LYS A 345 -17.12 18.40 -29.18
CA LYS A 345 -18.13 17.33 -29.24
C LYS A 345 -18.67 17.06 -30.65
N ASN A 346 -18.70 18.07 -31.51
CA ASN A 346 -19.22 18.00 -32.88
C ASN A 346 -18.11 17.89 -33.94
N SER A 347 -16.86 17.61 -33.56
CA SER A 347 -15.78 17.40 -34.51
C SER A 347 -16.05 16.17 -35.41
N PRO A 348 -15.58 16.17 -36.68
CA PRO A 348 -15.74 15.03 -37.59
C PRO A 348 -15.18 13.74 -36.98
N LYS A 349 -15.96 12.67 -37.07
CA LYS A 349 -15.62 11.33 -36.56
C LYS A 349 -15.02 10.50 -37.68
N TYR A 350 -13.99 9.72 -37.36
CA TYR A 350 -13.47 8.72 -38.28
C TYR A 350 -14.35 7.46 -38.24
N GLU A 351 -14.53 6.84 -39.39
CA GLU A 351 -15.09 5.50 -39.53
C GLU A 351 -13.98 4.47 -39.74
N TRP A 352 -14.11 3.31 -39.10
CA TRP A 352 -13.21 2.19 -39.31
C TRP A 352 -13.67 1.35 -40.52
N LYS A 353 -12.76 1.09 -41.45
CA LYS A 353 -12.98 0.18 -42.59
C LYS A 353 -11.94 -0.93 -42.59
N GLU A 354 -12.38 -2.17 -42.70
CA GLU A 354 -11.47 -3.30 -42.92
C GLU A 354 -11.10 -3.41 -44.39
N LYS A 355 -9.80 -3.48 -44.70
CA LYS A 355 -9.30 -3.81 -46.03
C LYS A 355 -8.08 -4.73 -45.91
N GLU A 356 -8.15 -5.92 -46.51
CA GLU A 356 -7.04 -6.90 -46.56
C GLU A 356 -6.41 -7.22 -45.18
N GLY A 357 -7.25 -7.41 -44.16
CA GLY A 357 -6.79 -7.72 -42.80
C GLY A 357 -6.14 -6.54 -42.05
N LYS A 358 -6.09 -5.35 -42.66
CA LYS A 358 -5.68 -4.10 -42.00
C LYS A 358 -6.91 -3.24 -41.73
N VAL A 359 -7.10 -2.84 -40.47
CA VAL A 359 -8.15 -1.90 -40.09
C VAL A 359 -7.65 -0.48 -40.38
N LEU A 360 -8.32 0.20 -41.33
CA LEU A 360 -7.98 1.54 -41.79
C LEU A 360 -9.01 2.55 -41.30
N TYR A 361 -8.60 3.83 -41.21
CA TYR A 361 -9.48 4.95 -40.87
C TYR A 361 -9.97 5.66 -42.15
N LYS A 362 -11.25 6.05 -42.19
CA LYS A 362 -11.83 6.93 -43.21
C LYS A 362 -12.43 8.17 -42.54
N LEU A 363 -12.15 9.35 -43.09
CA LEU A 363 -12.78 10.62 -42.71
C LEU A 363 -14.20 10.75 -43.26
#